data_AF-A0A1J4NN01-F1
#
_entry.id   AF-A0A1J4NN01-F1
#
_cell.length_a   1.000
_cell.length_b   1.000
_cell.length_c   1.000
_cell.angle_alpha   90.00
_cell.angle_beta   90.00
_cell.angle_gamma   90.00
#
_symmetry.space_group_name_H-M   'P 1'
#
loop_
_entity.id
_entity.type
_entity.pdbx_description
1 polymer ?
#
loop_
_entity_poly.entity_id
_entity_poly.type
_entity_poly.pdbx_seq_one_letter_code
_entity_poly.pdbx_strand_id
1 'polypeptide(L)'
;MRDLVRDLNAVYRNTPALWRLDTDPAGFRWVVGDAADDNVLAFLRYDAEGAPLLAVSNFSPVVRHDYLLGVPDDVPGWQEVLNTDAGRYGGSDVLNPAPLKPDPRPWHGCPSSITLTLPPLTTLWLRPT
;
A
#
# COMPACT_ATOMS: atom_id res chain seq x y z
N MET A 1 19.99 4.48 3.09
CA MET A 1 19.73 3.14 2.49
C MET A 1 19.79 1.98 3.49
N ARG A 2 20.81 1.85 4.35
CA ARG A 2 20.88 0.73 5.33
C ARG A 2 19.66 0.65 6.26
N ASP A 3 19.15 1.81 6.72
CA ASP A 3 17.98 1.87 7.59
C ASP A 3 16.71 1.41 6.90
N LEU A 4 16.52 1.75 5.61
CA LEU A 4 15.38 1.27 4.84
C LEU A 4 15.36 -0.25 4.74
N VAL A 5 16.49 -0.87 4.39
CA VAL A 5 16.59 -2.34 4.29
C VAL A 5 16.32 -3.01 5.65
N ARG A 6 16.84 -2.44 6.74
CA ARG A 6 16.58 -2.95 8.10
C ARG A 6 15.10 -2.91 8.44
N ASP A 7 14.44 -1.77 8.22
CA ASP A 7 13.06 -1.56 8.62
C ASP A 7 12.10 -2.35 7.71
N LEU A 8 12.38 -2.41 6.40
CA LEU A 8 11.68 -3.28 5.45
C LEU A 8 11.73 -4.74 5.90
N ASN A 9 12.91 -5.25 6.25
CA ASN A 9 13.06 -6.62 6.77
C ASN A 9 12.33 -6.85 8.10
N ALA A 10 12.20 -5.82 8.94
CA ALA A 10 11.41 -5.91 10.16
C ALA A 10 9.91 -6.01 9.85
N VAL A 11 9.39 -5.16 8.96
CA VAL A 11 7.97 -5.19 8.55
C VAL A 11 7.64 -6.49 7.82
N TYR A 12 8.51 -6.94 6.91
CA TYR A 12 8.34 -8.18 6.16
C TYR A 12 8.17 -9.40 7.08
N ARG A 13 9.07 -9.60 8.04
CA ARG A 13 9.00 -10.73 8.98
C ARG A 13 7.75 -10.68 9.86
N ASN A 14 7.30 -9.48 10.24
CA ASN A 14 6.14 -9.28 11.11
C ASN A 14 4.80 -9.16 10.35
N THR A 15 4.78 -9.44 9.04
CA THR A 15 3.57 -9.35 8.21
C THR A 15 3.40 -10.62 7.37
N PRO A 16 2.71 -11.65 7.90
CA PRO A 16 2.53 -12.94 7.21
C PRO A 16 1.98 -12.84 5.79
N ALA A 17 1.14 -11.84 5.50
CA ALA A 17 0.61 -11.59 4.16
C ALA A 17 1.70 -11.45 3.08
N LEU A 18 2.90 -11.01 3.45
CA LEU A 18 4.02 -10.81 2.52
C LEU A 18 4.78 -12.09 2.16
N TRP A 19 4.55 -13.22 2.84
CA TRP A 19 5.33 -14.44 2.62
C TRP A 19 4.56 -15.76 2.74
N ARG A 20 3.46 -15.81 3.48
CA ARG A 20 2.80 -17.08 3.84
C ARG A 20 2.11 -17.77 2.66
N LEU A 21 1.63 -16.99 1.69
CA LEU A 21 0.91 -17.48 0.50
C LEU A 21 1.64 -17.11 -0.81
N ASP A 22 2.97 -16.99 -0.81
CA ASP A 22 3.75 -16.56 -2.01
C ASP A 22 3.56 -17.47 -3.23
N THR A 23 3.22 -18.74 -3.04
CA THR A 23 3.01 -19.72 -4.12
C THR A 23 1.54 -20.05 -4.36
N ASP A 24 0.61 -19.31 -3.74
CA ASP A 24 -0.83 -19.51 -3.87
C ASP A 24 -1.48 -18.25 -4.47
N PRO A 25 -2.23 -18.35 -5.58
CA PRO A 25 -2.97 -17.23 -6.15
C PRO A 25 -3.88 -16.50 -5.15
N ALA A 26 -4.39 -17.19 -4.13
CA ALA A 26 -5.21 -16.57 -3.07
C ALA A 26 -4.43 -15.52 -2.25
N GLY A 27 -3.10 -15.59 -2.24
CA GLY A 27 -2.22 -14.66 -1.54
C GLY A 27 -2.05 -13.29 -2.22
N PHE A 28 -2.64 -13.08 -3.41
CA PHE A 28 -2.42 -11.88 -4.23
C PHE A 28 -3.68 -11.44 -4.97
N ARG A 29 -3.91 -10.12 -5.05
CA ARG A 29 -4.94 -9.52 -5.91
C ARG A 29 -4.49 -8.18 -6.46
N TRP A 30 -4.62 -7.98 -7.77
CA TRP A 30 -4.43 -6.66 -8.37
C TRP A 30 -5.50 -5.67 -7.88
N VAL A 31 -5.08 -4.45 -7.53
CA VAL A 31 -5.95 -3.29 -7.33
C VAL A 31 -5.82 -2.34 -8.52
N VAL A 32 -4.58 -2.04 -8.91
CA VAL A 32 -4.25 -1.23 -10.10
C VAL A 32 -3.11 -1.92 -10.83
N GLY A 33 -3.38 -2.42 -12.02
CA GLY A 33 -2.37 -3.04 -12.90
C GLY A 33 -2.19 -2.33 -14.24
N ASP A 34 -3.07 -1.39 -14.56
CA ASP A 34 -3.24 -0.77 -15.87
C ASP A 34 -3.12 0.76 -15.88
N ALA A 35 -2.76 1.38 -14.75
CA ALA A 35 -2.54 2.83 -14.65
C ALA A 35 -1.16 3.25 -15.17
N ALA A 36 -0.87 2.90 -16.42
CA ALA A 36 0.41 3.18 -17.09
C ALA A 36 0.69 4.68 -17.22
N ASP A 37 -0.33 5.47 -17.56
CA ASP A 37 -0.20 6.94 -17.64
C ASP A 37 0.17 7.54 -16.28
N ASP A 38 -0.27 6.89 -15.19
CA ASP A 38 0.04 7.33 -13.85
C ASP A 38 1.39 6.82 -13.33
N ASN A 39 1.97 5.80 -13.97
CA ASN A 39 3.11 5.03 -13.46
C ASN A 39 2.84 4.53 -12.03
N VAL A 40 1.60 4.14 -11.74
CA VAL A 40 1.18 3.62 -10.44
C VAL A 40 0.80 2.16 -10.56
N LEU A 41 1.23 1.37 -9.58
CA LEU A 41 0.89 -0.03 -9.46
C LEU A 41 0.46 -0.31 -8.02
N ALA A 42 -0.67 -0.99 -7.85
CA ALA A 42 -1.21 -1.32 -6.53
C ALA A 42 -1.77 -2.73 -6.48
N PHE A 43 -1.51 -3.44 -5.39
CA PHE A 43 -2.01 -4.80 -5.19
C PHE A 43 -2.18 -5.11 -3.71
N LEU A 44 -3.05 -6.06 -3.44
CA LEU A 44 -3.24 -6.64 -2.12
C LEU A 44 -2.47 -7.95 -2.01
N ARG A 45 -1.93 -8.17 -0.82
CA ARG A 45 -1.38 -9.43 -0.35
C ARG A 45 -2.23 -9.95 0.78
N TYR A 46 -2.41 -11.26 0.88
CA TYR A 46 -3.22 -11.89 1.92
C TYR A 46 -2.41 -12.95 2.67
N ASP A 47 -2.67 -13.09 3.97
CA ASP A 47 -2.23 -14.27 4.73
C ASP A 47 -3.26 -15.41 4.66
N ALA A 48 -2.96 -16.52 5.33
CA ALA A 48 -3.83 -17.71 5.34
C ALA A 48 -5.16 -17.47 6.07
N GLU A 49 -5.23 -16.43 6.89
CA GLU A 49 -6.41 -16.02 7.64
C GLU A 49 -7.24 -14.94 6.90
N GLY A 50 -6.76 -14.49 5.73
CA GLY A 50 -7.41 -13.49 4.89
C GLY A 50 -7.08 -12.05 5.26
N ALA A 51 -6.15 -11.80 6.19
CA ALA A 51 -5.77 -10.44 6.55
C ALA A 51 -4.96 -9.77 5.42
N PRO A 52 -5.38 -8.59 4.93
CA PRO A 52 -4.72 -7.96 3.80
C PRO A 52 -3.50 -7.09 4.19
N LEU A 53 -2.59 -6.93 3.25
CA LEU A 53 -1.67 -5.79 3.15
C LEU A 53 -1.85 -5.15 1.77
N LEU A 54 -2.03 -3.83 1.71
CA LEU A 54 -2.06 -3.08 0.47
C LEU A 54 -0.66 -2.52 0.19
N ALA A 55 -0.11 -2.88 -0.98
CA ALA A 55 1.14 -2.33 -1.48
C ALA A 55 0.86 -1.42 -2.68
N VAL A 56 1.44 -0.24 -2.67
CA VAL A 56 1.28 0.77 -3.73
C VAL A 56 2.63 1.32 -4.08
N SER A 57 2.95 1.39 -5.37
CA SER A 57 4.17 2.01 -5.86
C SER A 57 3.84 3.11 -6.88
N ASN A 58 4.42 4.28 -6.69
CA ASN A 58 4.44 5.37 -7.66
C ASN A 58 5.83 5.45 -8.27
N PHE A 59 5.96 5.08 -9.54
CA PHE A 59 7.22 5.13 -10.29
C PHE A 59 7.42 6.44 -11.05
N SER A 60 6.52 7.41 -10.86
CA SER A 60 6.68 8.78 -11.36
C SER A 60 7.46 9.66 -10.35
N PRO A 61 8.27 10.63 -10.81
CA PRO A 61 8.83 11.67 -9.94
C PRO A 61 7.79 12.71 -9.50
N VAL A 62 6.54 12.59 -9.95
CA VAL A 62 5.44 13.51 -9.62
C VAL A 62 4.67 12.98 -8.40
N VAL A 63 4.44 13.86 -7.44
CA VAL A 63 3.54 13.60 -6.29
C VAL A 63 2.10 13.51 -6.79
N ARG A 64 1.37 12.48 -6.37
CA ARG A 64 -0.04 12.31 -6.72
C ARG A 64 -0.90 12.56 -5.50
N HIS A 65 -1.53 13.73 -5.45
CA HIS A 65 -2.50 14.06 -4.41
C HIS A 65 -3.86 13.43 -4.70
N ASP A 66 -4.64 13.21 -3.65
CA ASP A 66 -6.01 12.71 -3.71
C ASP A 66 -6.18 11.45 -4.57
N TYR A 67 -5.15 10.58 -4.57
CA TYR A 67 -5.13 9.38 -5.37
C TYR A 67 -6.08 8.34 -4.76
N LEU A 68 -6.98 7.80 -5.57
CA LEU A 68 -8.03 6.90 -5.10
C LEU A 68 -7.65 5.43 -5.35
N LEU A 69 -7.74 4.61 -4.31
CA LEU A 69 -7.48 3.17 -4.41
C LEU A 69 -8.65 2.37 -3.86
N GLY A 70 -9.13 1.40 -4.65
CA GLY A 70 -10.11 0.42 -4.19
C GLY A 70 -9.55 -0.48 -3.10
N VAL A 71 -10.32 -0.67 -2.04
CA VAL A 71 -9.98 -1.53 -0.89
C VAL A 71 -11.18 -2.38 -0.46
N PRO A 72 -10.95 -3.53 0.21
CA PRO A 72 -12.00 -4.25 0.91
C PRO A 72 -12.79 -3.35 1.88
N ASP A 73 -14.09 -3.61 2.02
CA ASP A 73 -15.02 -2.85 2.88
C ASP A 73 -15.05 -3.33 4.35
N ASP A 74 -14.48 -4.49 4.63
CA ASP A 74 -14.36 -5.08 5.97
C ASP A 74 -13.17 -4.50 6.78
N VAL A 75 -12.28 -3.73 6.14
CA VAL A 75 -11.14 -3.08 6.82
C VAL A 75 -11.55 -1.68 7.31
N PRO A 76 -11.54 -1.40 8.62
CA PRO A 76 -12.03 -0.12 9.16
C PRO A 76 -11.04 1.04 9.02
N GLY A 77 -9.76 0.75 8.80
CA GLY A 77 -8.70 1.72 8.72
C GLY A 77 -7.41 1.12 8.20
N TRP A 78 -6.64 1.91 7.46
CA TRP A 78 -5.36 1.52 6.87
C TRP A 78 -4.24 2.35 7.46
N GLN A 79 -3.28 1.68 8.09
CA GLN A 79 -2.09 2.30 8.65
C GLN A 79 -0.89 2.10 7.74
N GLU A 80 -0.18 3.19 7.46
CA GLU A 80 1.12 3.16 6.80
C GLU A 80 2.17 2.52 7.71
N VAL A 81 2.70 1.37 7.29
CA VAL A 81 3.73 0.61 8.01
C VAL A 81 5.10 0.68 7.34
N LEU A 82 5.14 1.05 6.06
CA LEU A 82 6.36 1.37 5.33
C LEU A 82 6.04 2.50 4.34
N ASN A 83 6.91 3.51 4.31
CA ASN A 83 6.94 4.55 3.30
C ASN A 83 8.40 4.83 2.93
N THR A 84 8.77 4.49 1.70
CA THR A 84 10.16 4.64 1.24
C THR A 84 10.57 6.10 1.04
N ASP A 85 9.62 7.03 0.99
CA ASP A 85 9.85 8.47 0.90
C ASP A 85 10.05 9.14 2.27
N ALA A 86 9.92 8.41 3.39
CA ALA A 86 10.14 8.98 4.71
C ALA A 86 11.52 9.65 4.82
N GLY A 87 11.58 10.82 5.48
CA GLY A 87 12.80 11.63 5.57
C GLY A 87 13.99 10.89 6.18
N ARG A 88 13.73 9.95 7.10
CA ARG A 88 14.76 9.05 7.69
C ARG A 88 15.46 8.14 6.67
N TYR A 89 14.85 7.92 5.51
CA TYR A 89 15.44 7.16 4.40
C TYR A 89 16.08 8.05 3.33
N GLY A 90 15.94 9.38 3.46
CA GLY A 90 16.41 10.38 2.50
C GLY A 90 15.39 10.78 1.44
N GLY A 91 14.09 10.48 1.65
CA GLY A 91 13.02 10.93 0.78
C GLY A 91 12.49 12.32 1.13
N SER A 92 11.41 12.73 0.46
CA SER A 92 10.80 14.06 0.59
C SER A 92 9.87 14.24 1.80
N ASP A 93 9.66 13.19 2.59
CA ASP A 93 8.86 13.16 3.81
C ASP A 93 7.38 13.54 3.58
N VAL A 94 6.84 13.12 2.43
CA VAL A 94 5.40 13.21 2.18
C VAL A 94 4.69 12.10 2.96
N LEU A 95 3.81 12.50 3.88
CA LEU A 95 3.12 11.61 4.82
C LEU A 95 1.61 11.61 4.57
N ASN A 96 0.97 10.49 4.90
CA ASN A 96 -0.47 10.34 4.92
C ASN A 96 -1.02 10.41 6.35
N PRO A 97 -2.25 10.90 6.55
CA PRO A 97 -2.91 10.80 7.86
C PRO A 97 -3.11 9.34 8.22
N ALA A 98 -2.88 9.00 9.49
CA ALA A 98 -3.03 7.64 9.99
C ALA A 98 -4.15 7.56 11.05
N PRO A 99 -5.08 6.59 10.95
CA PRO A 99 -5.28 5.72 9.79
C PRO A 99 -6.01 6.42 8.64
N LEU A 100 -5.75 5.95 7.42
CA LEU A 100 -6.58 6.23 6.24
C LEU A 100 -7.90 5.48 6.39
N LYS A 101 -9.01 6.22 6.46
CA LYS A 101 -10.35 5.65 6.60
C LYS A 101 -10.93 5.37 5.21
N PRO A 102 -11.46 4.15 4.97
CA PRO A 102 -12.17 3.89 3.73
C PRO A 102 -13.49 4.66 3.66
N ASP A 103 -13.77 5.18 2.48
CA ASP A 103 -15.08 5.71 2.12
C ASP A 103 -15.87 4.63 1.37
N PRO A 104 -17.21 4.56 1.55
CA PRO A 104 -18.09 3.64 0.82
C PRO A 104 -18.30 4.13 -0.63
N ARG A 105 -17.19 4.32 -1.34
CA ARG A 105 -17.12 4.75 -2.73
C ARG A 105 -16.46 3.62 -3.54
N PRO A 106 -17.24 2.90 -4.37
CA PRO A 106 -16.70 1.83 -5.19
C PRO A 106 -15.63 2.33 -6.16
N TRP A 107 -14.50 1.63 -6.23
CA TRP A 107 -13.39 1.96 -7.11
C TRP A 107 -12.52 0.73 -7.38
N HIS A 108 -11.90 0.63 -8.57
CA HIS A 108 -11.05 -0.51 -8.97
C HIS A 108 -11.68 -1.89 -8.68
N GLY A 109 -12.99 -2.03 -8.93
CA GLY A 109 -13.74 -3.28 -8.67
C GLY A 109 -13.90 -3.64 -7.18
N CYS A 110 -13.58 -2.73 -6.26
CA CYS A 110 -13.76 -2.88 -4.82
C CYS A 110 -14.97 -2.07 -4.33
N PRO A 111 -15.65 -2.50 -3.26
CA PRO A 111 -16.83 -1.82 -2.71
C PRO A 111 -16.50 -0.47 -2.04
N SER A 112 -15.29 -0.35 -1.48
CA SER A 112 -14.81 0.84 -0.78
C SER A 112 -13.51 1.34 -1.40
N SER A 113 -13.11 2.56 -1.05
CA SER A 113 -11.85 3.15 -1.48
C SER A 113 -11.20 4.02 -0.40
N ILE A 114 -9.89 4.21 -0.49
CA ILE A 114 -9.14 5.18 0.31
C ILE A 114 -8.59 6.26 -0.60
N THR A 115 -8.51 7.48 -0.06
CA THR A 115 -7.84 8.62 -0.70
C THR A 115 -6.54 8.89 0.03
N LEU A 116 -5.43 8.94 -0.71
CA LEU A 116 -4.10 9.17 -0.15
C LEU A 116 -3.22 9.99 -1.09
N THR A 117 -2.18 10.61 -0.54
CA THR A 117 -1.11 11.19 -1.33
C THR A 117 -0.05 10.12 -1.59
N LEU A 118 0.32 9.93 -2.86
CA LEU A 118 1.46 9.09 -3.25
C LEU A 118 2.69 9.98 -3.43
N PRO A 119 3.71 9.86 -2.56
CA PRO A 119 5.01 10.49 -2.76
C PRO A 119 5.66 10.12 -4.10
N PRO A 120 6.68 10.87 -4.55
CA PRO A 120 7.37 10.58 -5.80
C PRO A 120 8.30 9.37 -5.63
N LEU A 121 8.43 8.53 -6.66
CA LEU A 121 9.34 7.36 -6.67
C LEU A 121 9.28 6.51 -5.39
N THR A 122 8.07 6.22 -4.92
CA THR A 122 7.86 5.61 -3.60
C THR A 122 7.14 4.27 -3.69
N THR A 123 7.34 3.45 -2.66
CA THR A 123 6.49 2.32 -2.31
C THR A 123 5.93 2.53 -0.90
N LEU A 124 4.61 2.45 -0.77
CA LEU A 124 3.87 2.44 0.49
C LEU A 124 3.35 1.03 0.79
N TRP A 125 3.48 0.59 2.03
CA TRP A 125 2.75 -0.58 2.55
C TRP A 125 1.76 -0.13 3.63
N LEU A 126 0.51 -0.56 3.46
CA LEU A 126 -0.60 -0.26 4.35
C LEU A 126 -1.16 -1.55 4.95
N ARG A 127 -1.43 -1.56 6.26
CA ARG A 127 -2.05 -2.68 6.97
C ARG A 127 -3.35 -2.25 7.67
N PRO A 128 -4.31 -3.16 7.88
CA PRO A 128 -5.44 -2.91 8.77
C PRO A 128 -4.99 -2.44 10.16
N THR A 129 -5.71 -1.47 10.75
CA THR A 129 -5.57 -1.08 12.16
C THR A 129 -6.32 -1.97 13.12
#